data_AF-A0A9D8WM17-F1
#
_entry.id   AF-A0A9D8WM17-F1
#
_cell.length_a   1.000
_cell.length_b   1.000
_cell.length_c   1.000
_cell.angle_alpha   90.00
_cell.angle_beta   90.00
_cell.angle_gamma   90.00
#
_symmetry.space_group_name_H-M   'P 1'
#
loop_
_entity.id
_entity.type
_entity.pdbx_description
1 polymer ?
#
loop_
_entity_poly.entity_id
_entity_poly.type
_entity_poly.pdbx_seq_one_letter_code
_entity_poly.pdbx_strand_id
1 'polypeptide(L)'
;MSKTLLMIHGVGCGGEVWDRMKRDFAMAGWTCETPTLFPELRTNENPPEALADLTLSDYVEAAAKKAETIAQHDGEKPVVIGHSMGGMIAQRL
;
A
#
# COMPACT_ATOMS: atom_id res chain seq x y z
N MET A 1 -18.97 -1.23 6.99
CA MET A 1 -18.36 -0.52 5.83
C MET A 1 -17.08 0.01 6.39
N SER A 2 -15.97 -0.65 6.05
CA SER A 2 -14.67 -0.31 6.62
C SER A 2 -14.44 1.18 6.46
N LYS A 3 -14.02 1.83 7.53
CA LYS A 3 -13.59 3.23 7.46
C LYS A 3 -12.12 3.36 7.06
N THR A 4 -11.46 2.26 6.73
CA THR A 4 -10.03 2.26 6.40
C THR A 4 -9.81 2.06 4.91
N LEU A 5 -9.12 3.02 4.29
CA LEU A 5 -8.57 2.94 2.94
C LEU A 5 -7.14 2.41 3.01
N LEU A 6 -6.86 1.27 2.39
CA LEU A 6 -5.51 0.79 2.13
C LEU A 6 -5.07 1.25 0.73
N MET A 7 -4.14 2.19 0.66
CA MET A 7 -3.75 2.88 -0.56
C MET A 7 -2.35 2.44 -1.01
N ILE A 8 -2.27 1.64 -2.06
CA ILE A 8 -1.07 0.94 -2.52
C ILE A 8 -0.42 1.70 -3.68
N HIS A 9 0.82 2.13 -3.47
CA HIS A 9 1.61 2.89 -4.44
C HIS A 9 2.00 2.07 -5.70
N GLY A 10 2.46 2.77 -6.73
CA GLY A 10 3.01 2.16 -7.96
C GLY A 10 4.46 1.73 -7.83
N VAL A 11 5.01 1.09 -8.86
CA VAL A 11 6.44 0.76 -8.90
C VAL A 11 7.27 2.04 -8.80
N GLY A 12 8.34 2.03 -8.02
CA GLY A 12 9.19 3.22 -7.89
C GLY A 12 8.60 4.34 -7.00
N CYS A 13 7.46 4.13 -6.35
CA CYS A 13 6.80 5.09 -5.44
C CYS A 13 6.81 4.61 -3.97
N GLY A 14 6.58 5.50 -3.01
CA GLY A 14 6.22 5.13 -1.64
C GLY A 14 4.82 5.61 -1.28
N GLY A 15 4.46 5.49 0.00
CA GLY A 15 3.16 5.90 0.52
C GLY A 15 2.85 7.39 0.34
N GLU A 16 3.89 8.23 0.29
CA GLU A 16 3.82 9.69 0.15
C GLU A 16 3.12 10.15 -1.12
N VAL A 17 3.06 9.32 -2.16
CA VAL A 17 2.32 9.66 -3.39
C VAL A 17 0.82 9.89 -3.15
N TRP A 18 0.31 9.39 -2.02
CA TRP A 18 -1.07 9.54 -1.63
C TRP A 18 -1.33 10.75 -0.72
N ASP A 19 -0.33 11.50 -0.26
CA ASP A 19 -0.47 12.51 0.80
C ASP A 19 -1.61 13.51 0.55
N ARG A 20 -1.74 13.98 -0.70
CA ARG A 20 -2.84 14.88 -1.08
C ARG A 20 -4.20 14.20 -0.92
N MET A 21 -4.36 12.98 -1.45
CA MET A 21 -5.63 12.26 -1.39
C MET A 21 -5.94 11.79 0.03
N LYS A 22 -4.94 11.33 0.78
CA LYS A 22 -5.02 10.96 2.19
C LYS A 22 -5.60 12.10 3.02
N ARG A 23 -5.12 13.32 2.83
CA ARG A 23 -5.67 14.51 3.50
C ARG A 23 -7.16 14.67 3.19
N ASP A 24 -7.54 14.59 1.92
CA ASP A 24 -8.91 14.82 1.47
C ASP A 24 -9.87 13.71 1.97
N PHE A 25 -9.43 12.44 1.96
CA PHE A 25 -10.18 11.32 2.52
C PHE A 25 -10.30 11.36 4.04
N ALA A 26 -9.24 11.77 4.75
CA ALA A 26 -9.29 11.97 6.19
C ALA A 26 -10.29 13.05 6.60
N MET A 27 -10.36 14.16 5.85
CA MET A 27 -11.40 15.19 6.06
C MET A 27 -12.82 14.65 5.80
N ALA A 28 -12.96 13.67 4.92
CA ALA A 28 -14.21 12.97 4.67
C ALA A 28 -14.52 11.86 5.71
N GLY A 29 -13.69 11.69 6.74
CA GLY A 29 -13.92 10.76 7.84
C GLY A 29 -13.36 9.35 7.63
N TRP A 30 -12.45 9.16 6.67
CA TRP A 30 -11.75 7.90 6.45
C TRP A 30 -10.44 7.83 7.25
N THR A 31 -10.16 6.67 7.81
CA THR A 31 -8.80 6.26 8.17
C THR A 31 -8.05 5.89 6.90
N CYS A 32 -6.80 6.33 6.76
CA CYS A 32 -6.02 6.10 5.54
C CYS A 32 -4.66 5.47 5.88
N GLU A 33 -4.46 4.25 5.39
CA GLU A 33 -3.22 3.49 5.46
C GLU A 33 -2.50 3.57 4.11
N THR A 34 -1.37 4.27 4.09
CA THR A 34 -0.56 4.52 2.89
C THR A 34 0.85 3.95 3.08
N PRO A 35 1.01 2.62 3.18
CA PRO A 35 2.32 2.03 3.45
C PRO A 35 3.27 2.21 2.26
N THR A 36 4.53 2.50 2.54
CA THR A 36 5.62 2.19 1.61
C THR A 36 5.92 0.71 1.75
N LEU A 37 5.76 -0.07 0.68
CA LEU A 37 6.11 -1.49 0.65
C LEU A 37 7.61 -1.62 0.37
N PHE A 38 8.30 -2.45 1.17
CA PHE A 38 9.76 -2.65 1.13
C PHE A 38 10.55 -1.32 1.19
N PRO A 39 10.34 -0.48 2.22
CA PRO A 39 10.98 0.84 2.33
C PRO A 39 12.51 0.76 2.33
N GLU A 40 13.09 -0.32 2.85
CA GLU A 40 14.53 -0.59 2.86
C GLU A 40 15.13 -0.82 1.46
N LEU A 41 14.31 -1.24 0.50
CA LEU A 41 14.71 -1.42 -0.90
C LEU A 41 14.46 -0.16 -1.73
N ARG A 42 13.94 0.91 -1.10
CA ARG A 42 13.63 2.19 -1.74
C ARG A 42 14.71 3.21 -1.41
N THR A 43 15.57 3.49 -2.40
CA THR A 43 16.61 4.52 -2.29
C THR A 43 16.65 5.39 -3.54
N ASN A 44 17.05 6.65 -3.36
CA ASN A 44 17.30 7.59 -4.45
C ASN A 44 18.70 7.42 -5.07
N GLU A 45 19.56 6.65 -4.41
CA GLU A 45 20.94 6.41 -4.82
C GLU A 45 21.11 4.97 -5.32
N ASN A 46 22.22 4.32 -4.97
CA ASN A 46 22.55 2.97 -5.41
C ASN A 46 21.52 1.96 -4.86
N PRO A 47 20.68 1.35 -5.72
CA PRO A 47 19.72 0.36 -5.28
C PRO A 47 20.43 -0.85 -4.67
N PRO A 48 19.94 -1.42 -3.56
CA PRO A 48 20.45 -2.69 -3.05
C PRO A 48 20.31 -3.79 -4.09
N GLU A 49 21.27 -4.72 -4.16
CA GLU A 49 21.22 -5.86 -5.10
C GLU A 49 19.92 -6.67 -4.93
N ALA A 50 19.45 -6.80 -3.69
CA ALA A 50 18.21 -7.49 -3.34
C ALA A 50 16.94 -6.90 -4.00
N LEU A 51 16.99 -5.67 -4.54
CA LEU A 51 15.86 -5.12 -5.30
C LEU A 51 15.57 -5.94 -6.56
N ALA A 52 16.59 -6.54 -7.18
CA ALA A 52 16.43 -7.35 -8.38
C ALA A 52 15.69 -8.68 -8.11
N ASP A 53 15.70 -9.15 -6.87
CA ASP A 53 15.03 -10.38 -6.46
C ASP A 53 13.54 -10.16 -6.13
N LEU A 54 13.11 -8.90 -6.03
CA LEU A 54 11.76 -8.55 -5.60
C LEU A 54 10.74 -8.76 -6.73
N THR A 55 9.72 -9.58 -6.48
CA THR A 55 8.68 -9.94 -7.44
C THR A 55 7.35 -9.27 -7.11
N LEU A 56 6.43 -9.24 -8.09
CA LEU A 56 5.06 -8.77 -7.85
C LEU A 56 4.33 -9.63 -6.79
N SER A 57 4.65 -10.92 -6.69
CA SER A 57 4.06 -11.80 -5.67
C SER A 57 4.45 -11.36 -4.27
N ASP A 58 5.69 -10.94 -4.05
CA ASP A 58 6.16 -10.43 -2.76
C ASP A 58 5.39 -9.15 -2.36
N TYR A 59 5.13 -8.27 -3.34
CA TYR A 59 4.28 -7.11 -3.12
C TYR A 59 2.83 -7.47 -2.79
N VAL A 60 2.25 -8.47 -3.45
CA VAL A 60 0.88 -8.94 -3.16
C VAL A 60 0.81 -9.52 -1.75
N GLU A 61 1.78 -10.35 -1.34
CA GLU A 61 1.83 -10.93 0.00
C GLU A 61 1.99 -9.85 1.08
N ALA A 62 2.90 -8.89 0.87
CA ALA A 62 3.09 -7.77 1.78
C ALA A 62 1.81 -6.94 1.95
N ALA A 63 1.10 -6.67 0.85
CA ALA A 63 -0.16 -5.93 0.88
C ALA A 63 -1.30 -6.72 1.52
N ALA A 64 -1.39 -8.03 1.26
CA ALA A 64 -2.36 -8.92 1.90
C ALA A 64 -2.19 -8.93 3.42
N LYS A 65 -0.95 -9.05 3.90
CA LYS A 65 -0.64 -8.97 5.34
C LYS A 65 -1.07 -7.65 5.98
N LYS A 66 -0.94 -6.53 5.26
CA LYS A 66 -1.46 -5.23 5.71
C LYS A 66 -2.99 -5.22 5.76
N ALA A 67 -3.65 -5.71 4.72
CA ALA A 67 -5.11 -5.82 4.70
C ALA A 67 -5.65 -6.72 5.82
N GLU A 68 -4.98 -7.83 6.12
CA GLU A 68 -5.31 -8.73 7.23
C GLU A 68 -5.13 -8.07 8.58
N THR A 69 -4.03 -7.31 8.78
CA THR A 69 -3.78 -6.57 10.02
C THR A 69 -4.89 -5.54 10.26
N ILE A 70 -5.30 -4.82 9.20
CA ILE A 70 -6.42 -3.87 9.28
C ILE A 70 -7.72 -4.63 9.59
N ALA A 71 -7.98 -5.75 8.93
CA ALA A 71 -9.19 -6.55 9.17
C ALA A 71 -9.28 -7.09 10.61
N GLN A 72 -8.15 -7.48 11.21
CA GLN A 72 -8.08 -7.91 12.60
C GLN A 72 -8.34 -6.76 13.58
N HIS A 73 -7.82 -5.56 13.28
CA HIS A 73 -8.02 -4.38 14.11
C HIS A 73 -9.44 -3.78 13.99
N ASP A 74 -9.97 -3.66 12.77
CA ASP A 74 -11.23 -2.98 12.47
C ASP A 74 -12.45 -3.92 12.47
N GLY A 75 -12.24 -5.24 12.46
CA GLY A 75 -13.30 -6.25 12.36
C GLY A 75 -13.87 -6.43 10.95
N GLU A 76 -13.36 -5.72 9.95
CA GLU A 76 -13.73 -5.85 8.54
C GLU A 76 -12.57 -5.48 7.60
N LYS A 77 -12.53 -6.09 6.40
CA LYS A 77 -11.48 -5.81 5.39
C LYS A 77 -11.48 -4.34 4.95
N PRO A 78 -10.31 -3.72 4.68
CA PRO A 78 -10.24 -2.37 4.15
C PRO A 78 -10.80 -2.26 2.73
N VAL A 79 -11.15 -1.04 2.33
CA VAL A 79 -11.30 -0.70 0.91
C VAL A 79 -9.89 -0.47 0.34
N VAL A 80 -9.58 -1.10 -0.79
CA VAL A 80 -8.25 -1.01 -1.41
C VAL A 80 -8.28 -0.04 -2.58
N ILE A 81 -7.33 0.90 -2.59
CA ILE A 81 -7.05 1.81 -3.72
C ILE A 81 -5.64 1.49 -4.20
N GLY A 82 -5.47 1.27 -5.50
CA GLY A 82 -4.17 0.93 -6.08
C GLY A 82 -3.85 1.72 -7.33
N HIS A 83 -2.61 2.21 -7.46
CA HIS A 83 -2.12 2.90 -8.67
C HIS A 83 -1.07 2.06 -9.40
N SER A 84 -1.20 1.90 -10.73
CA SER A 84 -0.26 1.14 -11.57
C SER A 84 -0.02 -0.28 -11.00
N MET A 85 1.20 -0.62 -10.58
CA MET A 85 1.51 -1.85 -9.85
C MET A 85 0.58 -2.07 -8.65
N GLY A 86 0.28 -1.02 -7.87
CA GLY A 86 -0.68 -1.07 -6.78
C GLY A 86 -2.09 -1.46 -7.23
N GLY A 87 -2.50 -1.09 -8.45
CA GLY A 87 -3.78 -1.49 -9.04
C GLY A 87 -3.81 -2.97 -9.45
N MET A 88 -2.68 -3.51 -9.88
CA MET A 88 -2.54 -4.96 -10.10
C MET A 88 -2.59 -5.72 -8.77
N ILE A 89 -1.94 -5.20 -7.73
CA ILE A 89 -1.99 -5.78 -6.37
C ILE A 89 -3.42 -5.76 -5.84
N ALA A 90 -4.13 -4.63 -5.95
CA ALA A 90 -5.50 -4.48 -5.46
C ALA A 90 -6.49 -5.51 -6.06
N GLN A 91 -6.29 -5.94 -7.31
CA GLN A 91 -7.12 -6.98 -7.94
C GLN A 91 -6.88 -8.39 -7.38
N ARG A 92 -5.83 -8.58 -6.56
CA ARG A 92 -5.43 -9.88 -6.00
C ARG A 92 -5.77 -10.03 -4.51
N LEU A 93 -6.29 -8.97 -3.86
CA LEU A 93 -6.66 -8.92 -2.44
C LEU A 93 -8.17 -9.16 -2.23
#